data_AF-A0A3B9U7Z1-F1
#
_entry.id   AF-A0A3B9U7Z1-F1
#
_cell.length_a   1.000
_cell.length_b   1.000
_cell.length_c   1.000
_cell.angle_alpha   90.00
_cell.angle_beta   90.00
_cell.angle_gamma   90.00
#
_symmetry.space_group_name_H-M   'P 1'
#
loop_
_entity.id
_entity.type
_entity.pdbx_description
1 polymer ?
#
loop_
_entity_poly.entity_id
_entity_poly.type
_entity_poly.pdbx_seq_one_letter_code
_entity_poly.pdbx_strand_id
1 'polypeptide(L)'
;MIRHIKFYFDFCFGNSVTLLLLYQKLTILAIAMKRIQIYILLLSPLFLFAGCNEPTFAEPQRPNVQSESTISTAYDIPITVGDASLLVEVVATDETRAQGLSGRDPLTEQQGMLFDFTNTTIRQPSFWMKDMKFNIDIIWIADNKIIGITPNVPAPTSNESLPSYPPPGDITHVLEVIAGWSQRNQIKVGDTIQF
;
A
#
# COMPACT_ATOMS: atom_id res chain seq x y z
N MET A 1 53.83 30.49 57.64
CA MET A 1 52.85 31.23 58.47
C MET A 1 51.66 31.57 57.56
N ILE A 2 50.67 30.68 57.44
CA ILE A 2 49.28 30.78 57.97
C ILE A 2 48.30 31.57 57.05
N ARG A 3 47.36 30.79 56.47
CA ARG A 3 45.90 31.00 56.15
C ARG A 3 45.41 32.29 55.45
N HIS A 4 44.58 32.18 54.41
CA HIS A 4 43.09 32.04 54.48
C HIS A 4 42.40 31.99 53.11
N ILE A 5 41.27 31.28 53.11
CA ILE A 5 40.23 31.00 52.09
C ILE A 5 39.48 32.24 51.56
N LYS A 6 39.08 32.21 50.28
CA LYS A 6 37.74 32.65 49.85
C LYS A 6 37.29 31.98 48.54
N PHE A 7 36.39 31.01 48.70
CA PHE A 7 35.47 30.48 47.69
C PHE A 7 34.69 31.65 47.06
N TYR A 8 34.70 31.75 45.73
CA TYR A 8 33.76 32.61 45.02
C TYR A 8 32.52 31.78 44.67
N PHE A 9 31.42 32.22 45.26
CA PHE A 9 30.04 31.84 45.02
C PHE A 9 29.59 32.62 43.77
N ASP A 10 29.21 31.94 42.70
CA ASP A 10 28.35 32.53 41.68
C ASP A 10 27.71 31.42 40.84
N PHE A 11 26.56 30.94 41.30
CA PHE A 11 25.57 30.32 40.41
C PHE A 11 24.19 30.50 41.05
N CYS A 12 23.48 31.55 40.64
CA CYS A 12 22.11 31.77 41.06
C CYS A 12 21.29 32.35 39.90
N PHE A 13 20.11 31.73 39.71
CA PHE A 13 18.95 32.20 38.95
C PHE A 13 18.98 32.12 37.42
N GLY A 14 18.58 30.95 36.89
CA GLY A 14 18.23 30.79 35.47
C GLY A 14 17.05 29.87 35.12
N ASN A 15 16.51 29.06 36.04
CA ASN A 15 15.56 27.98 35.66
C ASN A 15 14.21 27.93 36.41
N SER A 16 13.90 28.88 37.30
CA SER A 16 12.70 28.77 38.15
C SER A 16 11.41 29.32 37.52
N VAL A 17 11.49 30.27 36.58
CA VAL A 17 10.30 30.95 36.02
C VAL A 17 9.71 30.18 34.85
N THR A 18 10.54 29.59 34.00
CA THR A 18 10.12 28.77 32.85
C THR A 18 9.43 27.49 33.27
N LEU A 19 9.89 26.84 34.35
CA LEU A 19 9.26 25.63 34.88
C LEU A 19 7.86 25.91 35.45
N LEU A 20 7.69 27.05 36.14
CA LEU A 20 6.41 27.45 36.73
C LEU A 20 5.36 27.79 35.66
N LEU A 21 5.77 28.45 34.57
CA LEU A 21 4.88 28.76 33.44
C LEU A 21 4.48 27.50 32.66
N LEU A 22 5.38 26.52 32.54
CA LEU A 22 5.05 25.23 31.93
C LEU A 22 4.04 24.44 32.79
N TYR A 23 4.21 24.43 34.12
CA TYR A 23 3.30 23.76 35.04
C TYR A 23 1.91 24.40 35.07
N GLN A 24 1.83 25.73 34.99
CA GLN A 24 0.54 26.43 34.85
C GLN A 24 -0.15 26.12 33.52
N LYS A 25 0.58 26.04 32.39
CA LYS A 25 -0.02 25.68 31.09
C LYS A 25 -0.56 24.24 31.07
N LEU A 26 0.18 23.28 31.63
CA LEU A 26 -0.23 21.87 31.67
C LEU A 26 -1.46 21.65 32.58
N THR A 27 -1.53 22.35 33.72
CA THR A 27 -2.69 22.25 34.62
C THR A 27 -3.96 22.88 34.03
N ILE A 28 -3.86 24.01 33.33
CA ILE A 28 -5.01 24.63 32.64
C ILE A 28 -5.53 23.72 31.50
N LEU A 29 -4.63 23.09 30.74
CA LEU A 29 -5.01 22.15 29.68
C LEU A 29 -5.75 20.92 30.24
N ALA A 30 -5.27 20.35 31.34
CA ALA A 30 -5.92 19.20 32.00
C ALA A 30 -7.31 19.55 32.55
N ILE A 31 -7.50 20.76 33.10
CA ILE A 31 -8.81 21.24 33.58
C ILE A 31 -9.77 21.46 32.40
N ALA A 32 -9.29 21.99 31.26
CA ALA A 32 -10.11 22.19 30.06
C ALA A 32 -10.60 20.86 29.47
N MET A 33 -9.74 19.84 29.41
CA MET A 33 -10.09 18.50 28.91
C MET A 33 -11.15 17.80 29.78
N LYS A 34 -11.12 17.97 31.10
CA LYS A 34 -12.10 17.36 32.02
C LYS A 34 -13.48 18.03 31.97
N ARG A 35 -13.54 19.32 31.62
CA ARG A 35 -14.81 20.06 31.44
C ARG A 35 -15.51 19.69 30.14
N ILE A 36 -14.77 19.38 29.08
CA ILE A 36 -15.30 18.95 27.77
C ILE A 36 -16.05 17.60 27.88
N GLN A 37 -15.52 16.64 28.64
CA GLN A 37 -16.17 15.34 28.84
C GLN A 37 -17.51 15.44 29.61
N ILE A 38 -17.67 16.45 30.47
CA ILE A 38 -18.88 16.67 31.27
C ILE A 38 -20.04 17.21 30.41
N TYR A 39 -19.75 18.04 29.40
CA TYR A 39 -20.80 18.58 28.51
C TYR A 39 -21.40 17.53 27.57
N ILE A 40 -20.65 16.47 27.23
CA ILE A 40 -21.14 15.36 26.38
C ILE A 40 -22.17 14.47 27.13
N LEU A 41 -22.13 14.42 28.46
CA LEU A 41 -23.07 13.65 29.29
C LEU A 41 -24.35 14.41 29.69
N LEU A 42 -24.44 15.72 29.44
CA LEU A 42 -25.58 16.56 29.84
C LEU A 42 -26.44 17.06 28.68
N LEU A 43 -26.17 16.61 27.45
CA LEU A 43 -26.88 17.04 26.24
C LEU A 43 -27.63 15.89 25.56
N SER A 44 -28.20 14.97 26.33
CA SER A 44 -29.21 14.03 25.85
C SER A 44 -30.61 14.56 26.18
N PRO A 45 -31.32 15.20 25.22
CA PRO A 45 -32.74 15.42 25.39
C PRO A 45 -33.45 14.07 25.38
N LEU A 46 -34.19 13.86 26.46
CA LEU A 46 -35.24 12.87 26.66
C LEU A 46 -36.16 12.82 25.42
N PHE A 47 -35.88 11.91 24.48
CA PHE A 47 -36.77 11.60 23.36
C PHE A 47 -37.69 10.46 23.80
N LEU A 48 -38.71 10.82 24.56
CA LEU A 48 -39.94 10.05 24.68
C LEU A 48 -40.78 10.33 23.42
N PHE A 49 -40.76 9.41 22.46
CA PHE A 49 -41.83 9.23 21.48
C PHE A 49 -42.04 7.72 21.39
N ALA A 50 -43.11 7.21 22.03
CA ALA A 50 -44.43 7.04 21.44
C ALA A 50 -44.39 5.94 20.37
N GLY A 51 -44.97 4.80 20.73
CA GLY A 51 -45.02 3.61 19.88
C GLY A 51 -45.90 3.81 18.65
N CYS A 52 -45.47 3.17 17.58
CA CYS A 52 -46.34 2.64 16.54
C CYS A 52 -46.00 1.16 16.39
N ASN A 53 -47.03 0.34 16.57
CA ASN A 53 -47.05 -1.09 16.29
C ASN A 53 -47.21 -1.27 14.78
N GLU A 54 -46.09 -1.43 14.07
CA GLU A 54 -46.07 -1.81 12.66
C GLU A 54 -46.42 -3.32 12.48
N PRO A 55 -47.27 -3.68 11.50
CA PRO A 55 -47.51 -5.07 11.13
C PRO A 55 -46.26 -5.68 10.52
N THR A 56 -45.92 -6.91 10.94
CA THR A 56 -44.78 -7.67 10.48
C THR A 56 -44.93 -8.06 9.01
N PHE A 57 -44.51 -7.17 8.11
CA PHE A 57 -44.02 -7.59 6.80
C PHE A 57 -42.66 -8.23 7.02
N ALA A 58 -42.59 -9.55 6.85
CA ALA A 58 -41.32 -10.26 6.77
C ALA A 58 -40.53 -9.68 5.59
N GLU A 59 -39.50 -8.88 5.89
CA GLU A 59 -38.49 -8.49 4.92
C GLU A 59 -37.82 -9.78 4.40
N PRO A 60 -37.74 -10.01 3.08
CA PRO A 60 -36.86 -11.05 2.57
C PRO A 60 -35.47 -10.75 3.11
N GLN A 61 -34.88 -11.73 3.81
CA GLN A 61 -33.53 -11.63 4.34
C GLN A 61 -32.59 -11.29 3.17
N ARG A 62 -32.22 -10.01 3.07
CA ARG A 62 -31.13 -9.56 2.21
C ARG A 62 -29.93 -10.39 2.64
N PRO A 63 -29.27 -11.14 1.74
CA PRO A 63 -28.11 -11.92 2.13
C PRO A 63 -27.13 -10.97 2.82
N ASN A 64 -26.66 -11.40 3.99
CA ASN A 64 -25.63 -10.78 4.80
C ASN A 64 -24.35 -10.66 3.94
N VAL A 65 -24.25 -9.60 3.14
CA VAL A 65 -22.98 -9.18 2.53
C VAL A 65 -22.19 -8.54 3.66
N GLN A 66 -21.54 -9.39 4.45
CA GLN A 66 -20.49 -8.96 5.35
C GLN A 66 -19.40 -8.32 4.52
N SER A 67 -19.17 -7.04 4.81
CA SER A 67 -17.94 -6.31 4.57
C SER A 67 -17.37 -6.46 3.16
N GLU A 68 -17.68 -5.45 2.35
CA GLU A 68 -16.77 -4.92 1.32
C GLU A 68 -15.31 -5.15 1.74
N SER A 69 -14.68 -6.14 1.10
CA SER A 69 -13.26 -6.08 0.84
C SER A 69 -13.03 -4.67 0.31
N THR A 70 -12.17 -3.90 0.99
CA THR A 70 -11.58 -2.69 0.43
C THR A 70 -11.07 -3.05 -0.97
N ILE A 71 -11.86 -2.78 -2.00
CA ILE A 71 -11.44 -3.00 -3.38
C ILE A 71 -10.32 -1.99 -3.56
N SER A 72 -9.09 -2.50 -3.50
CA SER A 72 -7.91 -1.78 -3.95
C SER A 72 -8.21 -1.34 -5.38
N THR A 73 -8.56 -0.07 -5.57
CA THR A 73 -8.90 0.53 -6.88
C THR A 73 -7.66 0.70 -7.75
N ALA A 74 -6.60 -0.08 -7.53
CA ALA A 74 -5.33 0.07 -8.22
C ALA A 74 -5.31 -0.68 -9.56
N TYR A 75 -6.16 -1.70 -9.74
CA TYR A 75 -6.30 -2.46 -10.99
C TYR A 75 -7.57 -2.03 -11.73
N ASP A 76 -7.49 -0.95 -12.49
CA ASP A 76 -8.64 -0.34 -13.18
C ASP A 76 -8.43 -0.12 -14.68
N ILE A 77 -7.22 -0.32 -15.20
CA ILE A 77 -6.89 -0.14 -16.61
C ILE A 77 -7.06 -1.48 -17.34
N PRO A 78 -8.04 -1.63 -18.25
CA PRO A 78 -8.22 -2.85 -19.02
C PRO A 78 -7.16 -2.95 -20.13
N ILE A 79 -6.54 -4.12 -20.26
CA ILE A 79 -5.68 -4.46 -21.40
C ILE A 79 -6.11 -5.80 -21.98
N THR A 80 -5.73 -6.06 -23.23
CA THR A 80 -5.92 -7.37 -23.87
C THR A 80 -4.57 -7.94 -24.30
N VAL A 81 -4.30 -9.20 -23.94
CA VAL A 81 -3.08 -9.94 -24.27
C VAL A 81 -3.50 -11.18 -25.06
N GLY A 82 -3.26 -11.18 -26.37
CA GLY A 82 -3.88 -12.19 -27.25
C GLY A 82 -5.41 -12.06 -27.20
N ASP A 83 -6.09 -13.10 -26.73
CA ASP A 83 -7.55 -13.12 -26.53
C ASP A 83 -7.98 -12.92 -25.06
N ALA A 84 -7.03 -12.77 -24.13
CA ALA A 84 -7.30 -12.68 -22.70
C ALA A 84 -7.34 -11.22 -22.23
N SER A 85 -8.33 -10.86 -21.41
CA SER A 85 -8.46 -9.52 -20.82
C SER A 85 -7.97 -9.48 -19.38
N LEU A 86 -7.28 -8.41 -19.01
CA LEU A 86 -6.76 -8.15 -17.66
C LEU A 86 -7.08 -6.72 -17.23
N LEU A 87 -7.22 -6.52 -15.93
CA LEU A 87 -7.14 -5.21 -15.30
C LEU A 87 -5.74 -5.03 -14.71
N VAL A 88 -5.07 -3.94 -15.07
CA VAL A 88 -3.70 -3.69 -14.62
C VAL A 88 -3.58 -2.43 -13.77
N GLU A 89 -2.62 -2.49 -12.85
CA GLU A 89 -2.04 -1.30 -12.22
C GLU A 89 -0.81 -0.91 -13.02
N VAL A 90 -0.72 0.36 -13.43
CA VAL A 90 0.44 0.87 -14.19
C VAL A 90 1.49 1.44 -13.25
N VAL A 91 2.73 0.96 -13.37
CA VAL A 91 3.90 1.44 -12.63
C VAL A 91 4.91 2.05 -13.60
N ALA A 92 5.12 3.36 -13.50
CA ALA A 92 5.87 4.15 -14.50
C ALA A 92 7.04 4.97 -13.90
N THR A 93 7.20 5.00 -12.58
CA THR A 93 8.29 5.72 -11.90
C THR A 93 9.33 4.75 -11.35
N ASP A 94 10.55 5.20 -11.09
CA ASP A 94 11.60 4.32 -10.55
C ASP A 94 11.21 3.75 -9.18
N GLU A 95 10.54 4.53 -8.34
CA GLU A 95 10.06 4.10 -7.03
C GLU A 95 8.96 3.04 -7.14
N THR A 96 7.98 3.27 -8.01
CA THR A 96 6.86 2.33 -8.21
C THR A 96 7.33 1.03 -8.88
N ARG A 97 8.27 1.12 -9.84
CA ARG A 97 8.94 -0.04 -10.45
C ARG A 97 9.77 -0.82 -9.43
N ALA A 98 10.55 -0.14 -8.58
CA ALA A 98 11.37 -0.80 -7.56
C ALA A 98 10.52 -1.52 -6.50
N GLN A 99 9.36 -0.97 -6.15
CA GLN A 99 8.41 -1.63 -5.25
C GLN A 99 7.74 -2.82 -5.94
N GLY A 100 7.17 -2.63 -7.12
CA GLY A 100 6.42 -3.66 -7.84
C GLY A 100 5.38 -4.36 -6.95
N LEU A 101 5.34 -5.70 -7.02
CA LEU A 101 4.50 -6.57 -6.20
C LEU A 101 5.07 -6.91 -4.81
N SER A 102 6.22 -6.37 -4.43
CA SER A 102 6.88 -6.64 -3.14
C SER A 102 5.94 -6.38 -1.96
N GLY A 103 5.82 -7.35 -1.05
CA GLY A 103 4.95 -7.25 0.13
C GLY A 103 3.44 -7.23 -0.14
N ARG A 104 3.00 -7.26 -1.40
CA ARG A 104 1.58 -7.26 -1.77
C ARG A 104 0.96 -8.65 -1.64
N ASP A 105 -0.37 -8.68 -1.55
CA ASP A 105 -1.12 -9.92 -1.58
C ASP A 105 -1.23 -10.47 -3.03
N PRO A 106 -1.50 -11.77 -3.20
CA PRO A 106 -1.55 -12.39 -4.52
C PRO A 106 -2.52 -11.72 -5.49
N LEU A 107 -2.09 -11.60 -6.74
CA LEU A 107 -2.95 -11.21 -7.86
C LEU A 107 -4.04 -12.25 -8.10
N THR A 108 -5.24 -11.80 -8.48
CA THR A 108 -6.26 -12.69 -9.04
C THR A 108 -5.96 -13.02 -10.50
N GLU A 109 -6.70 -13.98 -11.09
CA GLU A 109 -6.56 -14.36 -12.51
C GLU A 109 -6.91 -13.23 -13.50
N GLN A 110 -7.56 -12.15 -13.03
CA GLN A 110 -7.96 -11.00 -13.84
C GLN A 110 -7.07 -9.77 -13.59
N GLN A 111 -6.06 -9.88 -12.72
CA GLN A 111 -5.19 -8.77 -12.34
C GLN A 111 -3.77 -8.94 -12.88
N GLY A 112 -3.14 -7.82 -13.20
CA GLY A 112 -1.73 -7.77 -13.54
C GLY A 112 -1.09 -6.44 -13.13
N MET A 113 0.23 -6.39 -13.12
CA MET A 113 0.97 -5.14 -12.94
C MET A 113 1.73 -4.83 -14.23
N LEU A 114 1.50 -3.66 -14.80
CA LEU A 114 2.13 -3.22 -16.03
C LEU A 114 3.21 -2.19 -15.74
N PHE A 115 4.45 -2.56 -15.97
CA PHE A 115 5.60 -1.69 -15.86
C PHE A 115 5.81 -0.97 -17.19
N ASP A 116 5.67 0.36 -17.18
CA ASP A 116 5.89 1.22 -18.35
C ASP A 116 7.34 1.73 -18.35
N PHE A 117 8.07 1.40 -19.41
CA PHE A 117 9.44 1.85 -19.66
C PHE A 117 9.56 2.76 -20.89
N THR A 118 8.44 3.24 -21.46
CA THR A 118 8.44 4.08 -22.67
C THR A 118 9.24 5.38 -22.51
N ASN A 119 9.15 5.99 -21.32
CA ASN A 119 9.79 7.27 -20.99
C ASN A 119 11.11 7.13 -20.21
N THR A 120 11.75 5.95 -20.20
CA THR A 120 13.05 5.75 -19.55
C THR A 120 14.18 5.47 -20.54
N THR A 121 15.41 5.67 -20.11
CA THR A 121 16.62 5.27 -20.83
C THR A 121 16.97 3.79 -20.63
N ILE A 122 16.38 3.13 -19.63
CA ILE A 122 16.62 1.71 -19.32
C ILE A 122 15.81 0.85 -20.30
N ARG A 123 16.51 0.13 -21.18
CA ARG A 123 15.86 -0.75 -22.17
C ARG A 123 15.83 -2.23 -21.79
N GLN A 124 16.69 -2.65 -20.87
CA GLN A 124 16.79 -4.06 -20.45
C GLN A 124 16.77 -4.18 -18.91
N PRO A 125 15.67 -3.79 -18.24
CA PRO A 125 15.57 -3.85 -16.79
C PRO A 125 15.56 -5.31 -16.32
N SER A 126 16.40 -5.66 -15.35
CA SER A 126 16.35 -6.99 -14.74
C SER A 126 15.46 -6.98 -13.50
N PHE A 127 14.63 -8.00 -13.36
CA PHE A 127 13.69 -8.15 -12.25
C PHE A 127 14.25 -9.08 -11.17
N TRP A 128 13.70 -8.99 -9.97
CA TRP A 128 14.00 -9.84 -8.83
C TRP A 128 12.71 -10.11 -8.05
N MET A 129 12.74 -11.08 -7.15
CA MET A 129 11.55 -11.50 -6.40
C MET A 129 11.59 -11.09 -4.93
N LYS A 130 12.34 -10.02 -4.59
CA LYS A 130 12.54 -9.61 -3.20
C LYS A 130 11.20 -9.31 -2.52
N ASP A 131 11.00 -9.83 -1.32
CA ASP A 131 9.78 -9.62 -0.52
C ASP A 131 8.47 -10.09 -1.19
N MET A 132 8.55 -10.91 -2.24
CA MET A 132 7.39 -11.48 -2.92
C MET A 132 6.73 -12.59 -2.08
N LYS A 133 5.40 -12.59 -2.03
CA LYS A 133 4.61 -13.60 -1.29
C LYS A 133 4.06 -14.74 -2.16
N PHE A 134 4.14 -14.61 -3.49
CA PHE A 134 3.55 -15.53 -4.45
C PHE A 134 4.36 -15.58 -5.76
N ASN A 135 4.16 -16.65 -6.51
CA ASN A 135 4.84 -16.87 -7.78
C ASN A 135 4.15 -16.06 -8.89
N ILE A 136 4.92 -15.61 -9.87
CA ILE A 136 4.41 -14.83 -11.02
C ILE A 136 4.91 -15.37 -12.35
N ASP A 137 4.23 -15.01 -13.43
CA ASP A 137 4.84 -15.01 -14.75
C ASP A 137 5.30 -13.58 -15.08
N ILE A 138 6.48 -13.44 -15.69
CA ILE A 138 6.98 -12.17 -16.20
C ILE A 138 6.89 -12.19 -17.74
N ILE A 139 6.11 -11.28 -18.31
CA ILE A 139 5.90 -11.18 -19.75
C ILE A 139 6.64 -9.93 -20.27
N TRP A 140 7.60 -10.15 -21.16
CA TRP A 140 8.49 -9.12 -21.71
C TRP A 140 7.92 -8.58 -23.02
N ILE A 141 7.75 -7.26 -23.14
CA ILE A 141 6.99 -6.64 -24.23
C ILE A 141 7.80 -5.54 -24.91
N ALA A 142 7.89 -5.59 -26.23
CA ALA A 142 8.46 -4.52 -27.05
C ALA A 142 7.48 -4.16 -28.17
N ASP A 143 7.24 -2.87 -28.37
CA ASP A 143 6.33 -2.36 -29.40
C ASP A 143 4.99 -3.10 -29.46
N ASN A 144 4.37 -3.28 -28.28
CA ASN A 144 3.10 -3.97 -28.07
C ASN A 144 3.11 -5.45 -28.48
N LYS A 145 4.28 -6.08 -28.62
CA LYS A 145 4.42 -7.50 -28.88
C LYS A 145 5.17 -8.20 -27.76
N ILE A 146 4.74 -9.40 -27.42
CA ILE A 146 5.47 -10.25 -26.48
C ILE A 146 6.74 -10.74 -27.15
N ILE A 147 7.90 -10.39 -26.58
CA ILE A 147 9.21 -10.84 -27.05
C ILE A 147 9.79 -11.97 -26.20
N GLY A 148 9.23 -12.19 -25.01
CA GLY A 148 9.64 -13.26 -24.11
C GLY A 148 8.65 -13.48 -22.98
N ILE A 149 8.71 -14.66 -22.39
CA ILE A 149 7.95 -15.04 -21.21
C ILE A 149 8.89 -15.78 -20.27
N THR A 150 8.95 -15.36 -19.01
CA THR A 150 9.62 -16.08 -17.93
C THR A 150 8.52 -16.60 -16.99
N PRO A 151 8.04 -17.84 -17.20
CA PRO A 151 6.89 -18.36 -16.47
C PRO A 151 7.27 -18.93 -15.10
N ASN A 152 6.32 -18.95 -14.18
CA ASN A 152 6.41 -19.58 -12.86
C ASN A 152 7.65 -19.17 -12.04
N VAL A 153 7.99 -17.89 -12.05
CA VAL A 153 9.05 -17.33 -11.22
C VAL A 153 8.65 -17.48 -9.75
N PRO A 154 9.44 -18.20 -8.93
CA PRO A 154 9.04 -18.51 -7.57
C PRO A 154 9.23 -17.33 -6.63
N ALA A 155 8.31 -17.14 -5.69
CA ALA A 155 8.57 -16.35 -4.49
C ALA A 155 9.78 -16.96 -3.74
N PRO A 156 10.69 -16.13 -3.23
CA PRO A 156 11.90 -16.65 -2.63
C PRO A 156 11.62 -17.19 -1.23
N THR A 157 12.36 -18.23 -0.84
CA THR A 157 12.32 -18.74 0.54
C THR A 157 13.05 -17.82 1.52
N SER A 158 13.95 -16.97 1.02
CA SER A 158 14.67 -15.95 1.80
C SER A 158 15.09 -14.79 0.88
N ASN A 159 15.32 -13.61 1.44
CA ASN A 159 15.76 -12.43 0.68
C ASN A 159 17.29 -12.34 0.48
N GLU A 160 18.02 -13.43 0.77
CA GLU A 160 19.46 -13.49 0.61
C GLU A 160 19.82 -14.03 -0.79
N SER A 161 20.74 -13.39 -1.50
CA SER A 161 21.26 -13.84 -2.80
C SER A 161 20.16 -14.18 -3.84
N LEU A 162 19.27 -13.23 -4.10
CA LEU A 162 18.16 -13.42 -5.03
C LEU A 162 18.63 -13.53 -6.49
N PRO A 163 18.07 -14.45 -7.29
CA PRO A 163 18.27 -14.45 -8.73
C PRO A 163 17.76 -13.17 -9.36
N SER A 164 18.35 -12.83 -10.51
CA SER A 164 17.87 -11.75 -11.36
C SER A 164 17.37 -12.32 -12.69
N TYR A 165 16.30 -11.71 -13.21
CA TYR A 165 15.58 -12.16 -14.40
C TYR A 165 15.66 -11.05 -15.46
N PRO A 166 16.60 -11.13 -16.42
CA PRO A 166 16.72 -10.15 -17.49
C PRO A 166 15.73 -10.45 -18.64
N PRO A 167 15.32 -9.43 -19.41
CA PRO A 167 14.56 -9.62 -20.64
C PRO A 167 15.46 -10.24 -21.73
N PRO A 168 14.85 -10.85 -22.77
CA PRO A 168 15.61 -11.37 -23.92
C PRO A 168 16.13 -10.28 -24.87
N GLY A 169 15.73 -9.03 -24.69
CA GLY A 169 16.11 -7.89 -25.52
C GLY A 169 15.51 -6.58 -24.99
N ASP A 170 15.58 -5.53 -25.79
CA ASP A 170 15.02 -4.23 -25.44
C ASP A 170 13.49 -4.31 -25.31
N ILE A 171 12.95 -3.75 -24.24
CA ILE A 171 11.51 -3.73 -23.95
C ILE A 171 10.97 -2.30 -23.87
N THR A 172 9.66 -2.17 -24.07
CA THR A 172 8.88 -0.97 -23.75
C THR A 172 8.01 -1.18 -22.52
N HIS A 173 7.59 -2.42 -22.24
CA HIS A 173 6.77 -2.76 -21.09
C HIS A 173 7.14 -4.13 -20.51
N VAL A 174 6.76 -4.34 -19.26
CA VAL A 174 6.75 -5.66 -18.60
C VAL A 174 5.39 -5.87 -17.96
N LEU A 175 4.80 -7.03 -18.16
CA LEU A 175 3.54 -7.41 -17.51
C LEU A 175 3.80 -8.56 -16.53
N GLU A 176 3.54 -8.31 -15.25
CA GLU A 176 3.55 -9.34 -14.21
C GLU A 176 2.11 -9.82 -13.95
N VAL A 177 1.92 -11.14 -13.93
CA VAL A 177 0.64 -11.81 -13.67
C VAL A 177 0.84 -13.01 -12.75
N ILE A 178 -0.25 -13.54 -12.18
CA ILE A 178 -0.19 -14.73 -11.33
C ILE A 178 0.46 -15.92 -12.05
N ALA A 179 1.26 -16.73 -11.35
CA ALA A 179 2.00 -17.83 -11.97
C ALA A 179 1.11 -18.81 -12.77
N GLY A 180 1.63 -19.21 -13.92
CA GLY A 180 0.98 -20.11 -14.87
C GLY A 180 -0.17 -19.47 -15.66
N TRP A 181 -0.45 -18.19 -15.47
CA TRP A 181 -1.48 -17.48 -16.22
C TRP A 181 -1.17 -17.48 -17.71
N SER A 182 0.09 -17.28 -18.10
CA SER A 182 0.53 -17.32 -19.51
C SER A 182 0.22 -18.68 -20.15
N GLN A 183 0.46 -19.77 -19.42
CA GLN A 183 0.14 -21.13 -19.88
C GLN A 183 -1.37 -21.38 -19.97
N ARG A 184 -2.14 -20.99 -18.95
CA ARG A 184 -3.61 -21.16 -18.92
C ARG A 184 -4.30 -20.42 -20.06
N ASN A 185 -3.83 -19.22 -20.38
CA ASN A 185 -4.35 -18.37 -21.44
C ASN A 185 -3.65 -18.58 -22.80
N GLN A 186 -2.76 -19.58 -22.89
CA GLN A 186 -2.07 -19.97 -24.13
C GLN A 186 -1.25 -18.85 -24.79
N ILE A 187 -0.75 -17.93 -23.97
CA ILE A 187 0.02 -16.75 -24.41
C ILE A 187 1.39 -17.18 -24.91
N LYS A 188 1.81 -16.60 -26.03
CA LYS A 188 3.05 -16.94 -26.74
C LYS A 188 3.83 -15.71 -27.15
N VAL A 189 5.13 -15.91 -27.35
CA VAL A 189 5.99 -14.93 -28.02
C VAL A 189 5.43 -14.63 -29.41
N GLY A 190 5.31 -13.34 -29.72
CA GLY A 190 4.70 -12.83 -30.94
C GLY A 190 3.25 -12.34 -30.79
N ASP A 191 2.56 -12.71 -29.70
CA ASP A 191 1.21 -12.20 -29.43
C ASP A 191 1.24 -10.69 -29.21
N THR A 192 0.14 -10.03 -29.59
CA THR A 192 -0.02 -8.58 -29.47
C THR A 192 -0.71 -8.23 -28.17
N ILE A 193 -0.32 -7.09 -27.60
CA ILE A 193 -0.98 -6.46 -26.45
C ILE A 193 -1.68 -5.20 -26.90
N GLN A 194 -2.90 -5.00 -26.41
CA GLN A 194 -3.71 -3.81 -26.64
C GLN A 194 -3.90 -3.11 -25.30
N PHE A 195 -3.49 -1.84 -25.24
CA PHE A 195 -3.60 -0.95 -24.08
C PHE A 195 -4.79 0.01 -24.22
#